data_AF-A0A382K483-F1
#
_entry.id   AF-A0A382K483-F1
#
_cell.length_a   1.000
_cell.length_b   1.000
_cell.length_c   1.000
_cell.angle_alpha   90.00
_cell.angle_beta   90.00
_cell.angle_gamma   90.00
#
_symmetry.space_group_name_H-M   'P 1'
#
loop_
_entity.id
_entity.type
_entity.pdbx_description
1 polymer ?
#
loop_
_entity_poly.entity_id
_entity_poly.type
_entity_poly.pdbx_seq_one_letter_code
_entity_poly.pdbx_strand_id
1 'polypeptide(L)' 'SLVEAVGRKVHSVDYCFGEFDVVLILEAPDDIVMASLSMAVGAPGAVTNLRTTAWIPTADAFAAAQKAKEITYRAPGQ' A
#
# COMPACT_ATOMS: atom_id res chain seq x y z
N SER A 1 16.99 -10.13 1.34
CA SER A 1 15.72 -10.88 1.19
C SER A 1 14.54 -9.90 1.22
N LEU A 2 13.33 -10.27 0.76
CA LEU A 2 12.16 -9.35 0.78
C LEU A 2 11.88 -8.83 2.19
N VAL A 3 12.12 -9.66 3.22
CA VAL A 3 11.97 -9.31 4.64
C VAL A 3 12.95 -8.21 5.07
N GLU A 4 14.19 -8.26 4.61
CA GLU A 4 15.20 -7.23 4.89
C GLU A 4 14.86 -5.90 4.19
N ALA A 5 14.30 -5.96 2.98
CA ALA A 5 13.91 -4.78 2.23
C ALA A 5 12.67 -4.08 2.82
N VAL A 6 11.73 -4.85 3.39
CA VAL A 6 10.51 -4.34 4.03
C VAL A 6 10.82 -3.71 5.39
N GLY A 7 11.81 -4.20 6.13
CA GLY A 7 12.28 -3.61 7.39
C GLY A 7 11.38 -3.86 8.61
N ARG A 8 10.25 -4.58 8.45
CA ARG A 8 9.36 -4.95 9.56
C ARG A 8 8.87 -6.40 9.46
N LYS A 9 7.90 -6.69 8.58
CA LYS A 9 7.29 -8.02 8.52
C LYS A 9 6.65 -8.30 7.18
N VAL A 10 6.81 -9.52 6.68
CA VAL A 10 5.99 -10.08 5.61
C VAL A 10 4.98 -11.02 6.26
N HIS A 11 3.69 -10.75 6.13
CA HIS A 11 2.62 -11.58 6.69
C HIS A 11 2.31 -12.77 5.80
N SER A 12 2.18 -12.52 4.50
CA SER A 12 1.92 -13.59 3.53
C SER A 12 2.36 -13.20 2.11
N VAL A 13 2.60 -14.23 1.31
CA VAL A 13 2.85 -14.16 -0.13
C VAL A 13 2.05 -15.30 -0.73
N ASP A 14 0.95 -14.97 -1.39
CA ASP A 14 -0.04 -15.94 -1.82
C ASP A 14 -0.29 -15.81 -3.32
N TYR A 15 -0.46 -16.94 -4.00
CA TYR A 15 -0.92 -16.94 -5.39
C TYR A 15 -2.44 -16.75 -5.44
N CYS A 16 -2.91 -15.99 -6.42
CA CYS A 16 -4.34 -15.71 -6.62
C CYS A 16 -4.73 -15.84 -8.09
N PHE A 17 -6.00 -16.17 -8.33
CA PHE A 17 -6.60 -16.05 -9.66
C PHE A 17 -7.20 -14.66 -9.84
N GLY A 18 -7.06 -14.06 -11.02
CA GLY A 18 -7.67 -12.78 -11.36
C GLY A 18 -6.76 -11.91 -12.24
N GLU A 19 -6.76 -10.61 -12.00
CA GLU A 19 -5.91 -9.64 -12.70
C GLU A 19 -4.42 -9.77 -12.30
N PHE A 20 -4.16 -10.26 -11.09
CA PHE A 20 -2.82 -10.44 -10.54
C PHE A 20 -2.59 -11.91 -10.22
N ASP A 21 -1.34 -12.35 -10.32
CA ASP A 21 -0.94 -13.72 -10.00
C ASP A 21 -0.54 -13.90 -8.53
N VAL A 22 -0.15 -12.81 -7.86
CA VAL A 22 0.38 -12.83 -6.49
C VAL A 22 -0.15 -11.66 -5.67
N VAL A 23 -0.54 -11.93 -4.42
CA VAL A 23 -0.83 -10.94 -3.38
C VAL A 23 0.23 -11.02 -2.30
N LEU A 24 0.70 -9.85 -1.86
CA LEU A 24 1.62 -9.73 -0.73
C LEU A 24 0.98 -8.87 0.35
N ILE A 25 1.00 -9.38 1.58
CA ILE A 25 0.63 -8.61 2.77
C ILE A 25 1.89 -8.41 3.58
N LEU A 26 2.29 -7.17 3.77
CA LEU A 26 3.54 -6.83 4.45
C LEU A 26 3.40 -5.50 5.19
N GLU A 27 4.20 -5.32 6.22
CA GLU A 27 4.29 -4.12 7.05
C GLU A 27 5.69 -3.54 6.90
N ALA A 28 5.80 -2.27 6.52
CA ALA A 28 7.05 -1.52 6.57
C ALA A 28 7.04 -0.49 7.73
N PRO A 29 8.22 0.04 8.12
CA PRO A 29 8.34 1.09 9.12
C PRO A 29 7.58 2.38 8.77
N ASP A 30 7.57 2.74 7.48
CA ASP A 30 6.94 3.95 6.95
C ASP A 30 6.62 3.83 5.45
N ASP A 31 5.95 4.85 4.91
CA ASP A 31 5.53 4.91 3.51
C ASP A 31 6.71 5.07 2.53
N ILE A 32 7.84 5.63 2.96
CA ILE A 32 9.04 5.80 2.11
C ILE A 32 9.68 4.44 1.85
N VAL A 33 9.78 3.58 2.87
CA VAL A 33 10.27 2.21 2.72
C VAL A 33 9.34 1.41 1.80
N MET A 34 8.01 1.51 1.98
CA MET A 34 7.05 0.88 1.07
C MET A 34 7.19 1.34 -0.37
N ALA A 35 7.25 2.66 -0.59
CA ALA A 35 7.37 3.22 -1.94
C ALA A 35 8.68 2.79 -2.60
N SER A 36 9.79 2.79 -1.85
CA SER A 36 11.10 2.34 -2.34
C SER A 36 11.07 0.87 -2.75
N LEU A 37 10.42 0.00 -1.96
CA LEU A 37 10.22 -1.40 -2.30
C LEU A 37 9.38 -1.55 -3.57
N SER A 38 8.26 -0.84 -3.68
CA SER A 38 7.42 -0.89 -4.89
C SER A 38 8.17 -0.45 -6.14
N MET A 39 9.00 0.59 -6.06
CA MET A 39 9.86 1.01 -7.17
C MET A 39 10.90 -0.06 -7.51
N ALA A 40 11.57 -0.63 -6.51
CA ALA A 40 12.59 -1.67 -6.71
C ALA A 40 12.01 -2.96 -7.30
N VAL A 41 10.78 -3.32 -6.94
CA VAL A 41 10.07 -4.49 -7.49
C VAL A 41 9.58 -4.24 -8.92
N GLY A 42 9.16 -3.02 -9.24
CA GLY A 42 8.70 -2.65 -10.59
C GLY A 42 9.83 -2.43 -11.60
N ALA A 43 11.03 -2.03 -11.15
CA ALA A 43 12.13 -1.65 -12.04
C ALA A 43 12.68 -2.77 -12.96
N PRO A 44 12.81 -4.04 -12.54
CA PRO A 44 13.44 -5.09 -13.36
C PRO A 44 12.62 -5.54 -14.57
N GLY A 45 11.40 -5.04 -14.77
CA GLY A 45 10.50 -5.44 -15.86
C GLY A 45 9.92 -6.84 -15.73
N ALA A 46 10.31 -7.61 -14.71
CA ALA A 46 9.75 -8.91 -14.40
C ALA A 46 8.31 -8.83 -13.85
N VAL A 47 7.91 -7.68 -13.32
CA VAL A 47 6.55 -7.41 -12.83
C VAL A 47 5.87 -6.47 -13.82
N THR A 48 4.83 -6.95 -14.48
CA THR A 48 4.10 -6.21 -15.51
C THR A 48 3.02 -5.31 -14.94
N ASN A 49 2.37 -5.73 -13.84
CA ASN A 49 1.28 -4.99 -13.19
C ASN A 49 1.48 -5.02 -11.67
N LEU A 50 1.95 -3.90 -11.10
CA LEU A 50 2.18 -3.73 -9.67
C LEU A 50 1.20 -2.71 -9.10
N ARG A 51 0.42 -3.14 -8.10
CA ARG A 51 -0.49 -2.26 -7.38
C ARG A 51 -0.22 -2.34 -5.88
N THR A 52 0.09 -1.20 -5.28
CA THR A 52 0.33 -1.08 -3.84
C THR A 52 -0.78 -0.27 -3.22
N THR A 53 -1.43 -0.83 -2.20
CA THR A 53 -2.51 -0.17 -1.45
C THR A 53 -2.08 -0.06 0.00
N ALA A 54 -2.07 1.16 0.54
CA ALA A 54 -1.78 1.37 1.95
C ALA A 54 -2.93 0.82 2.81
N TRP A 55 -2.58 0.04 3.83
CA TRP A 55 -3.55 -0.45 4.80
C TRP A 55 -3.83 0.61 5.86
N ILE A 56 -5.11 0.94 6.06
CA ILE A 56 -5.56 1.84 7.11
C ILE A 56 -6.19 1.00 8.23
N PRO A 57 -5.67 1.07 9.47
CA PRO A 57 -6.30 0.43 10.62
C PRO A 57 -7.73 0.94 10.85
N THR A 58 -8.63 0.09 11.33
CA THR A 58 -10.02 0.46 11.57
C THR A 58 -10.19 1.67 12.50
N ALA A 59 -9.32 1.79 13.51
CA ALA A 59 -9.33 2.94 14.43
C ALA A 59 -9.01 4.26 13.71
N ASP A 60 -8.01 4.26 12.84
CA ASP A 60 -7.59 5.43 12.07
C ASP A 60 -8.64 5.79 11.02
N ALA A 61 -9.29 4.79 10.41
CA ALA A 61 -10.41 5.02 9.51
C ALA A 61 -11.58 5.73 10.21
N PHE A 62 -11.89 5.37 11.46
CA PHE A 62 -12.92 6.06 12.24
C PHE A 62 -12.51 7.49 12.60
N ALA A 63 -11.26 7.70 13.03
CA ALA A 63 -10.74 9.05 13.30
C ALA A 63 -10.76 9.92 12.03
N ALA A 64 -10.38 9.36 10.88
CA ALA A 64 -10.46 10.02 9.58
C ALA A 64 -11.91 10.39 9.22
N ALA A 65 -12.87 9.48 9.46
CA ALA A 65 -14.28 9.73 9.21
C ALA A 65 -14.85 10.87 10.09
N GLN A 66 -14.40 11.01 11.34
CA GLN A 66 -14.80 12.15 12.17
C GLN A 66 -14.22 13.46 11.64
N LYS A 67 -12.93 13.47 11.32
CA LYS A 67 -12.25 14.65 10.76
C LYS A 67 -12.84 15.08 9.41
N ALA A 68 -13.30 14.13 8.60
CA ALA A 68 -13.91 14.42 7.29
C ALA A 68 -15.15 15.33 7.39
N LYS A 69 -15.88 15.30 8.52
CA LYS A 69 -17.05 16.18 8.74
C LYS A 69 -16.69 17.66 8.83
N GLU A 70 -15.43 17.98 9.13
CA GLU A 70 -14.91 19.34 9.27
C GLU A 70 -14.36 19.88 7.93
N ILE A 71 -14.15 19.00 6.95
CA ILE A 71 -13.56 19.37 5.66
C ILE A 71 -14.68 19.82 4.72
N THR A 72 -14.66 21.12 4.36
CA THR A 72 -15.49 21.63 3.26
C THR A 72 -14.69 21.52 1.97
N TYR A 73 -15.01 20.53 1.12
CA TYR A 73 -14.41 20.42 -0.21
C TYR A 73 -15.13 21.33 -1.19
N ARG A 74 -14.38 22.24 -1.83
CA ARG A 74 -14.85 23.05 -2.95
C ARG A 74 -14.25 22.49 -4.23
N ALA A 75 -15.09 22.09 -5.17
CA ALA A 75 -14.63 21.52 -6.43
C ALA A 75 -13.80 22.56 -7.21
N PRO A 76 -12.72 22.15 -7.90
CA PRO A 76 -11.98 23.05 -8.77
C PRO A 76 -12.93 23.70 -9.80
N GLY A 77 -12.95 25.03 -9.85
CA GLY A 77 -13.82 25.80 -10.74
C GLY A 77 -15.10 26.35 -10.13
N GLN A 78 -15.34 26.14 -8.83
CA GLN A 78 -16.37 26.87 -8.05
C GLN A 78 -15.79 28.03 -7.26
#